data_AF-V8C878-F1
#
_entry.id   AF-V8C878-F1
#
_cell.length_a   1.000
_cell.length_b   1.000
_cell.length_c   1.000
_cell.angle_alpha   90.00
_cell.angle_beta   90.00
_cell.angle_gamma   90.00
#
_symmetry.space_group_name_H-M   'P 1'
#
loop_
_entity.id
_entity.type
_entity.pdbx_description
1 polymer ?
#
loop_
_entity_poly.entity_id
_entity_poly.type
_entity_poly.pdbx_seq_one_letter_code
_entity_poly.pdbx_strand_id
1 'polypeptide(L)'
;MRAICKEIVSVPLALVAIFALISTQMLQAAPNSEAKTTRYPKLIKDEKATKSKNTRPTRKNLKTTQKNAQDSKESQKEAKQEAQKDALAQDSIDRIQYYSQDYEESGEKIPIEQKPPRLIGDLLRLYISSGVVSSSSTATQNTNSMSKEVATCPAQLCRGDTTNANYQGTLNKGYALEIGVEHYFDRFDIFGIRLFGEMSIKNGGLGELISSSRDTSTNNVPSGGIDTINPNPTTPTNDKFTFAQTPQPNKDLQATLADNGTFMTFGFGGDIIVNAPFDYWLRKAVNAKSSWWKNRLAYLKIGGFFGGGVEFGRFSQGDSSDKSWQNELAAQGKSSNLYDSFFASGSGAFLRYGVSVYITRFFRVNFGYKHNFYNIAAERWYGYNGLNCTMSGNACNAGSVRENDPKSETLFRQKYVISHGNEWFLNTSLSF
;
A
#
# COMPACT_ATOMS: atom_id res chain seq x y z
N MET A 1 16.42 39.19 -30.66
CA MET A 1 16.43 38.70 -29.25
C MET A 1 15.06 38.34 -28.68
N ARG A 2 13.96 39.08 -28.97
CA ARG A 2 12.60 38.70 -28.50
C ARG A 2 12.05 37.37 -29.05
N ALA A 3 12.51 36.91 -30.22
CA ALA A 3 12.06 35.63 -30.80
C ALA A 3 12.70 34.38 -30.14
N ILE A 4 13.97 34.46 -29.71
CA ILE A 4 14.70 33.32 -29.13
C ILE A 4 14.28 33.06 -27.67
N CYS A 5 13.83 34.07 -26.94
CA CYS A 5 13.24 33.88 -25.60
C CYS A 5 11.89 33.17 -25.62
N LYS A 6 11.15 33.18 -26.73
CA LYS A 6 9.85 32.51 -26.84
C LYS A 6 9.99 31.00 -27.01
N GLU A 7 11.06 30.54 -27.66
CA GLU A 7 11.32 29.11 -27.88
C GLU A 7 11.99 28.40 -26.69
N ILE A 8 12.79 29.11 -25.88
CA ILE A 8 13.43 28.50 -24.70
C ILE A 8 12.42 28.30 -23.55
N VAL A 9 11.32 29.06 -23.52
CA VAL A 9 10.23 28.89 -22.53
C VAL A 9 9.17 27.88 -23.01
N SER A 10 9.04 27.64 -24.32
CA SER A 10 8.06 26.69 -24.86
C SER A 10 8.52 25.23 -24.74
N VAL A 11 9.82 24.94 -24.74
CA VAL A 11 10.33 23.56 -24.62
C VAL A 11 10.06 22.93 -23.24
N PRO A 12 10.26 23.64 -22.10
CA PRO A 12 9.86 23.12 -20.79
C PRO A 12 8.35 22.96 -20.65
N LEU A 13 7.54 23.90 -21.16
CA LEU A 13 6.08 23.78 -21.14
C LEU A 13 5.57 22.64 -22.02
N ALA A 14 6.19 22.41 -23.18
CA ALA A 14 5.87 21.28 -24.05
C ALA A 14 6.25 19.95 -23.40
N LEU A 15 7.38 19.87 -22.70
CA LEU A 15 7.76 18.70 -21.91
C LEU A 15 6.81 18.46 -20.73
N VAL A 16 6.43 19.50 -19.98
CA VAL A 16 5.44 19.40 -18.90
C VAL A 16 4.07 18.97 -19.44
N ALA A 17 3.65 19.48 -20.61
CA ALA A 17 2.41 19.09 -21.26
C ALA A 17 2.46 17.65 -21.80
N ILE A 18 3.59 17.21 -22.36
CA ILE A 18 3.80 15.82 -22.78
C ILE A 18 3.80 14.89 -21.55
N PHE A 19 4.42 15.28 -20.44
CA PHE A 19 4.38 14.52 -19.20
C PHE A 19 2.99 14.47 -18.58
N ALA A 20 2.22 15.58 -18.62
CA ALA A 20 0.82 15.61 -18.21
C ALA A 20 -0.07 14.74 -19.13
N LEU A 21 0.20 14.71 -20.44
CA LEU A 21 -0.52 13.84 -21.38
C LEU A 21 -0.22 12.37 -21.12
N ILE A 22 1.05 12.02 -20.87
CA ILE A 22 1.47 10.64 -20.57
C ILE A 22 0.87 10.19 -19.23
N SER A 23 0.86 11.03 -18.19
CA SER A 23 0.23 10.68 -16.91
C SER A 23 -1.30 10.58 -17.01
N THR A 24 -1.96 11.39 -17.85
CA THR A 24 -3.40 11.28 -18.10
C THR A 24 -3.75 10.03 -18.92
N GLN A 25 -2.92 9.65 -19.91
CA GLN A 25 -3.08 8.41 -20.66
C GLN A 25 -2.80 7.17 -19.80
N MET A 26 -1.88 7.24 -18.83
CA MET A 26 -1.65 6.15 -17.86
C MET A 26 -2.76 6.02 -16.81
N LEU A 27 -3.51 7.10 -16.53
CA LEU A 27 -4.74 7.04 -15.72
C LEU A 27 -5.92 6.40 -16.49
N GLN A 28 -5.88 6.43 -17.82
CA GLN A 28 -6.89 5.80 -18.70
C GLN A 28 -6.50 4.40 -19.21
N ALA A 29 -5.23 4.00 -19.08
CA ALA A 29 -4.72 2.69 -19.46
C ALA A 29 -4.83 1.63 -18.34
N ALA A 30 -5.87 1.71 -17.50
CA ALA A 30 -6.37 0.54 -16.80
C ALA A 30 -7.04 -0.36 -17.85
N PRO A 31 -6.73 -1.67 -17.92
CA PRO A 31 -7.28 -2.53 -18.95
C PRO A 31 -8.80 -2.67 -18.75
N ASN A 32 -9.58 -2.10 -19.66
CA ASN A 32 -10.92 -2.62 -19.96
C ASN A 32 -10.72 -4.04 -20.53
N SER A 33 -10.74 -5.05 -19.66
CA SER A 33 -10.86 -6.43 -20.12
C SER A 33 -12.27 -6.62 -20.66
N GLU A 34 -12.41 -6.65 -21.97
CA GLU A 34 -13.62 -7.09 -22.66
C GLU A 34 -14.00 -8.49 -22.18
N ALA A 35 -15.12 -8.57 -21.47
CA ALA A 35 -15.71 -9.84 -21.05
C ALA A 35 -16.22 -10.60 -22.29
N LYS A 36 -15.42 -11.53 -22.80
CA LYS A 36 -15.92 -12.61 -23.69
C LYS A 36 -16.92 -13.46 -22.90
N THR A 37 -18.20 -13.23 -23.20
CA THR A 37 -19.32 -13.96 -22.62
C THR A 37 -19.35 -15.38 -23.17
N THR A 38 -18.72 -16.33 -22.46
CA THR A 38 -18.86 -17.76 -22.78
C THR A 38 -20.12 -18.28 -22.08
N ARG A 39 -21.21 -18.43 -22.82
CA ARG A 39 -22.47 -19.05 -22.36
C ARG A 39 -22.23 -20.54 -22.09
N TYR A 40 -22.52 -20.99 -20.87
CA TYR A 40 -22.84 -22.39 -20.60
C TYR A 40 -24.34 -22.57 -20.32
N PRO A 41 -24.94 -23.71 -20.72
CA PRO A 41 -26.39 -23.85 -20.84
C PRO A 41 -27.07 -24.14 -19.51
N LYS A 42 -28.27 -23.54 -19.37
CA LYS A 42 -29.26 -23.87 -18.33
C LYS A 42 -29.71 -25.33 -18.47
N LEU A 43 -29.44 -26.14 -17.47
CA LEU A 43 -30.22 -27.35 -17.18
C LEU A 43 -31.52 -26.92 -16.50
N ILE A 44 -32.61 -26.98 -17.25
CA ILE A 44 -33.98 -26.86 -16.76
C ILE A 44 -34.40 -28.26 -16.29
N LYS A 45 -34.76 -28.37 -15.01
CA LYS A 45 -35.62 -29.45 -14.52
C LYS A 45 -36.99 -28.85 -14.22
N ASP A 46 -38.00 -29.47 -14.81
CA ASP A 46 -39.40 -29.28 -14.55
C ASP A 46 -39.75 -29.62 -13.10
N GLU A 47 -40.53 -28.78 -12.43
CA GLU A 47 -41.53 -29.31 -11.50
C GLU A 47 -42.74 -28.40 -11.33
N LYS A 48 -43.87 -29.05 -11.04
CA LYS A 48 -45.23 -28.70 -11.38
C LYS A 48 -45.85 -27.63 -10.50
N ALA A 49 -46.81 -26.95 -11.11
CA ALA A 49 -47.79 -26.11 -10.46
C ALA A 49 -48.74 -26.92 -9.56
N THR A 50 -49.03 -26.40 -8.37
CA THR A 50 -50.35 -26.55 -7.74
C THR A 50 -50.67 -25.30 -6.93
N LYS A 51 -51.73 -24.60 -7.34
CA LYS A 51 -52.31 -23.44 -6.63
C LYS A 51 -53.26 -23.93 -5.56
N SER A 52 -53.14 -23.42 -4.34
CA SER A 52 -54.24 -23.30 -3.39
C SER A 52 -54.12 -21.96 -2.65
N LYS A 53 -55.22 -21.20 -2.64
CA LYS A 53 -55.39 -19.89 -2.00
C LYS A 53 -55.63 -20.10 -0.50
N ASN A 54 -55.02 -19.26 0.35
CA ASN A 54 -55.76 -18.63 1.44
C ASN A 54 -55.01 -17.42 2.04
N THR A 55 -55.83 -16.45 2.46
CA THR A 55 -55.50 -15.05 2.72
C THR A 55 -55.37 -14.80 4.23
N ARG A 56 -54.31 -14.09 4.67
CA ARG A 56 -54.34 -13.21 5.87
C ARG A 56 -53.12 -12.26 5.88
N PRO A 57 -53.27 -10.95 6.15
CA PRO A 57 -52.16 -10.01 6.11
C PRO A 57 -51.40 -9.97 7.44
N THR A 58 -50.07 -9.92 7.39
CA THR A 58 -49.24 -9.61 8.57
C THR A 58 -48.05 -8.71 8.21
N ARG A 59 -47.92 -7.62 8.98
CA ARG A 59 -46.66 -7.10 9.53
C ARG A 59 -45.52 -6.70 8.57
N LYS A 60 -45.82 -6.01 7.45
CA LYS A 60 -44.79 -5.40 6.58
C LYS A 60 -44.67 -3.87 6.61
N ASN A 61 -45.55 -3.14 7.31
CA ASN A 61 -45.53 -1.67 7.32
C ASN A 61 -44.75 -1.00 8.47
N LEU A 62 -43.95 -1.73 9.25
CA LEU A 62 -43.13 -1.10 10.32
C LEU A 62 -41.63 -0.99 10.00
N LYS A 63 -41.10 -1.72 9.00
CA LYS A 63 -39.65 -1.70 8.68
C LYS A 63 -39.26 -0.60 7.69
N THR A 64 -40.18 -0.14 6.83
CA THR A 64 -39.90 0.92 5.85
C THR A 64 -39.82 2.30 6.51
N THR A 65 -40.57 2.53 7.59
CA THR A 65 -40.56 3.80 8.33
C THR A 65 -39.31 3.97 9.21
N GLN A 66 -38.70 2.87 9.66
CA GLN A 66 -37.46 2.94 10.47
C GLN A 66 -36.20 3.15 9.62
N LYS A 67 -36.15 2.60 8.40
CA LYS A 67 -35.01 2.81 7.49
C LYS A 67 -34.92 4.27 7.02
N ASN A 68 -36.05 4.87 6.65
CA ASN A 68 -36.10 6.27 6.20
C ASN A 68 -35.79 7.28 7.32
N ALA A 69 -36.02 6.91 8.59
CA ALA A 69 -35.67 7.74 9.74
C ALA A 69 -34.18 7.65 10.11
N GLN A 70 -33.48 6.59 9.71
CA GLN A 70 -32.05 6.40 9.96
C GLN A 70 -31.21 7.12 8.89
N ASP A 71 -31.58 7.01 7.63
CA ASP A 71 -30.93 7.70 6.51
C ASP A 71 -31.05 9.25 6.64
N SER A 72 -32.15 9.75 7.20
CA SER A 72 -32.33 11.18 7.49
C SER A 72 -31.47 11.70 8.66
N LYS A 73 -31.03 10.83 9.58
CA LYS A 73 -30.16 11.23 10.69
C LYS A 73 -28.69 11.26 10.29
N GLU A 74 -28.31 10.42 9.35
CA GLU A 74 -26.94 10.35 8.82
C GLU A 74 -26.64 11.58 7.94
N SER A 75 -27.57 11.99 7.06
CA SER A 75 -27.40 13.20 6.25
C SER A 75 -27.33 14.49 7.08
N GLN A 76 -28.09 14.58 8.19
CA GLN A 76 -28.01 15.70 9.12
C GLN A 76 -26.68 15.75 9.90
N LYS A 77 -26.02 14.60 10.09
CA LYS A 77 -24.74 14.52 10.79
C LYS A 77 -23.58 14.94 9.88
N GLU A 78 -23.64 14.57 8.60
CA GLU A 78 -22.68 15.01 7.58
C GLU A 78 -22.77 16.52 7.34
N ALA A 79 -23.97 17.07 7.19
CA ALA A 79 -24.16 18.52 7.02
C ALA A 79 -23.65 19.35 8.21
N LYS A 80 -23.76 18.83 9.44
CA LYS A 80 -23.19 19.50 10.63
C LYS A 80 -21.67 19.43 10.68
N GLN A 81 -21.06 18.34 10.21
CA GLN A 81 -19.59 18.22 10.15
C GLN A 81 -18.99 19.14 9.08
N GLU A 82 -19.68 19.32 7.96
CA GLU A 82 -19.24 20.22 6.88
C GLU A 82 -19.34 21.69 7.32
N ALA A 83 -20.46 22.10 7.92
CA ALA A 83 -20.60 23.44 8.49
C ALA A 83 -19.57 23.75 9.60
N GLN A 84 -19.13 22.74 10.36
CA GLN A 84 -18.11 22.92 11.40
C GLN A 84 -16.70 23.07 10.82
N LYS A 85 -16.41 22.47 9.64
CA LYS A 85 -15.15 22.68 8.92
C LYS A 85 -15.07 24.07 8.32
N ASP A 86 -16.16 24.56 7.75
CA ASP A 86 -16.21 25.91 7.16
C ASP A 86 -16.07 26.99 8.24
N ALA A 87 -16.68 26.80 9.41
CA ALA A 87 -16.51 27.70 10.55
C ALA A 87 -15.04 27.75 11.06
N LEU A 88 -14.33 26.62 11.05
CA LEU A 88 -12.93 26.54 11.47
C LEU A 88 -11.99 27.19 10.43
N ALA A 89 -12.30 27.05 9.14
CA ALA A 89 -11.57 27.71 8.07
C ALA A 89 -11.73 29.24 8.15
N GLN A 90 -12.94 29.73 8.42
CA GLN A 90 -13.20 31.16 8.54
C GLN A 90 -12.49 31.81 9.74
N ASP A 91 -12.53 31.16 10.92
CA ASP A 91 -11.81 31.62 12.13
C ASP A 91 -10.27 31.68 11.92
N SER A 92 -9.73 30.78 11.10
CA SER A 92 -8.30 30.81 10.75
C SER A 92 -7.93 31.97 9.83
N ILE A 93 -8.83 32.39 8.94
CA ILE A 93 -8.63 33.54 8.05
C ILE A 93 -8.73 34.85 8.84
N ASP A 94 -9.70 34.97 9.75
CA ASP A 94 -9.88 36.18 10.57
C ASP A 94 -8.69 36.40 11.52
N ARG A 95 -8.08 35.34 12.08
CA ARG A 95 -6.85 35.46 12.86
C ARG A 95 -5.66 35.95 12.04
N ILE A 96 -5.53 35.49 10.79
CA ILE A 96 -4.42 35.93 9.91
C ILE A 96 -4.57 37.41 9.56
N GLN A 97 -5.80 37.89 9.36
CA GLN A 97 -6.04 39.31 9.11
C GLN A 97 -5.77 40.17 10.35
N TYR A 98 -6.15 39.70 11.54
CA TYR A 98 -5.88 40.41 12.80
C TYR A 98 -4.38 40.62 13.08
N TYR A 99 -3.53 39.63 12.80
CA TYR A 99 -2.07 39.79 12.96
C TYR A 99 -1.42 40.70 11.91
N SER A 100 -2.09 40.99 10.79
CA SER A 100 -1.54 41.89 9.77
C SER A 100 -1.80 43.38 10.06
N GLN A 101 -2.84 43.71 10.84
CA GLN A 101 -3.20 45.10 11.15
C GLN A 101 -2.35 45.72 12.26
N ASP A 102 -1.89 44.93 13.24
CA ASP A 102 -1.04 45.45 14.34
C ASP A 102 0.39 45.82 13.90
N TYR A 103 0.80 45.44 12.69
CA TYR A 103 2.13 45.76 12.16
C TYR A 103 2.20 47.10 11.40
N GLU A 104 1.06 47.74 11.07
CA GLU A 104 1.06 49.02 10.34
C GLU A 104 0.94 50.26 11.25
N GLU A 105 0.61 50.13 12.55
CA GLU A 105 0.37 51.29 13.42
C GLU A 105 1.52 51.69 14.37
N SER A 106 2.62 50.93 14.46
CA SER A 106 3.79 51.35 15.25
C SER A 106 4.82 52.05 14.38
N GLY A 107 4.63 53.37 14.18
CA GLY A 107 5.52 54.28 13.46
C GLY A 107 6.88 54.52 14.14
N GLU A 108 7.57 53.48 14.58
CA GLU A 108 8.89 53.56 15.21
C GLU A 108 9.97 53.19 14.20
N LYS A 109 10.71 54.20 13.72
CA LYS A 109 11.87 54.02 12.84
C LYS A 109 13.01 53.38 13.63
N ILE A 110 13.08 52.05 13.62
CA ILE A 110 14.24 51.31 14.09
C ILE A 110 15.38 51.47 13.06
N PRO A 111 16.58 51.94 13.45
CA PRO A 111 17.73 51.99 12.56
C PRO A 111 18.30 50.58 12.44
N ILE A 112 17.91 49.83 11.41
CA ILE A 112 18.49 48.52 11.10
C ILE A 112 19.30 48.64 9.81
N GLU A 113 20.49 49.24 9.93
CA GLU A 113 21.60 48.89 9.03
C GLU A 113 22.45 47.80 9.68
N GLN A 114 21.80 46.73 10.14
CA GLN A 114 22.48 45.44 10.27
C GLN A 114 22.26 44.70 8.97
N LYS A 115 23.24 44.83 8.08
CA LYS A 115 23.39 43.95 6.92
C LYS A 115 23.15 42.52 7.43
N PRO A 116 22.07 41.84 6.97
CA PRO A 116 21.77 40.50 7.48
C PRO A 116 23.05 39.68 7.34
N PRO A 117 23.42 38.89 8.37
CA PRO A 117 24.58 38.02 8.25
C PRO A 117 24.42 37.29 6.94
N ARG A 118 25.39 37.47 6.02
CA ARG A 118 25.38 36.80 4.72
C ARG A 118 25.21 35.32 5.06
N LEU A 119 24.01 34.80 4.87
CA LEU A 119 23.74 33.38 5.04
C LEU A 119 24.74 32.72 4.10
N ILE A 120 25.71 32.02 4.67
CA ILE A 120 26.68 31.24 3.93
C ILE A 120 25.88 30.05 3.40
N GLY A 121 25.36 30.19 2.18
CA GLY A 121 24.56 29.19 1.50
C GLY A 121 23.73 29.83 0.39
N ASP A 122 23.95 29.37 -0.85
CA ASP A 122 23.17 29.82 -2.01
C ASP A 122 21.82 29.09 -2.05
N LEU A 123 20.77 29.87 -2.35
CA LEU A 123 19.44 29.51 -2.85
C LEU A 123 18.91 28.09 -2.55
N LEU A 124 17.84 28.01 -1.75
CA LEU A 124 17.00 26.81 -1.66
C LEU A 124 16.41 26.50 -3.06
N ARG A 125 16.63 25.28 -3.58
CA ARG A 125 16.15 24.85 -4.90
C ARG A 125 15.05 23.82 -4.74
N LEU A 126 13.85 24.14 -5.23
CA LEU A 126 12.79 23.14 -5.37
C LEU A 126 13.12 22.26 -6.57
N TYR A 127 12.83 20.97 -6.51
CA TYR A 127 12.94 20.10 -7.67
C TYR A 127 11.82 19.06 -7.73
N ILE A 128 11.56 18.62 -8.96
CA ILE A 128 10.76 17.44 -9.28
C ILE A 128 11.65 16.44 -10.00
N SER A 129 11.46 15.16 -9.75
CA SER A 129 12.26 14.09 -10.31
C SER A 129 11.38 12.91 -10.66
N SER A 130 11.62 12.30 -11.81
CA SER A 130 10.89 11.11 -12.26
C SER A 130 11.85 10.11 -12.87
N GLY A 131 11.51 8.82 -12.83
CA GLY A 131 12.40 7.80 -13.34
C GLY A 131 11.89 6.39 -13.21
N VAL A 132 12.84 5.46 -13.29
CA VAL A 132 12.60 4.03 -13.27
C VAL A 132 13.31 3.37 -12.09
N VAL A 133 12.64 2.41 -11.50
CA VAL A 133 13.16 1.53 -10.45
C VAL A 133 13.32 0.13 -11.02
N SER A 134 14.42 -0.55 -10.69
CA SER A 134 14.70 -1.89 -11.18
C SER A 134 13.74 -2.91 -10.59
N SER A 135 13.74 -4.10 -11.19
CA SER A 135 13.14 -5.27 -10.56
C SER A 135 13.82 -5.58 -9.22
N SER A 136 13.06 -6.17 -8.30
CA SER A 136 13.54 -6.64 -7.00
C SER A 136 12.93 -7.99 -6.67
N SER A 137 13.64 -8.83 -5.92
CA SER A 137 13.09 -10.11 -5.45
C SER A 137 12.12 -9.87 -4.30
N THR A 138 11.12 -10.74 -4.15
CA THR A 138 10.26 -10.79 -2.97
C THR A 138 10.48 -12.12 -2.27
N ALA A 139 10.46 -12.11 -0.94
CA ALA A 139 10.39 -13.32 -0.14
C ALA A 139 9.22 -13.20 0.83
N THR A 140 8.30 -14.15 0.74
CA THR A 140 7.05 -14.14 1.50
C THR A 140 7.01 -15.33 2.43
N GLN A 141 6.90 -15.06 3.73
CA GLN A 141 6.59 -16.07 4.74
C GLN A 141 5.09 -16.07 4.99
N ASN A 142 4.45 -17.21 4.79
CA ASN A 142 3.06 -17.47 5.15
C ASN A 142 3.01 -18.36 6.40
N THR A 143 2.24 -17.94 7.39
CA THR A 143 1.87 -18.75 8.54
C THR A 143 0.35 -18.91 8.57
N ASN A 144 -0.10 -20.15 8.52
CA ASN A 144 -1.50 -20.53 8.61
C ASN A 144 -1.78 -21.21 9.95
N SER A 145 -2.87 -20.88 10.63
CA SER A 145 -3.25 -21.52 11.90
C SER A 145 -4.75 -21.59 12.08
N MET A 146 -5.24 -22.67 12.69
CA MET A 146 -6.64 -22.77 13.11
C MET A 146 -6.81 -22.27 14.54
N SER A 147 -7.89 -21.54 14.81
CA SER A 147 -8.21 -21.12 16.16
C SER A 147 -9.70 -21.08 16.41
N LYS A 148 -10.07 -21.10 17.69
CA LYS A 148 -11.45 -20.95 18.14
C LYS A 148 -11.46 -20.38 19.55
N GLU A 149 -12.33 -19.39 19.75
CA GLU A 149 -12.59 -18.84 21.07
C GLU A 149 -13.78 -19.57 21.70
N VAL A 150 -13.57 -20.21 22.84
CA VAL A 150 -14.65 -20.82 23.64
C VAL A 150 -14.32 -20.81 25.13
N ALA A 151 -15.35 -20.88 25.97
CA ALA A 151 -15.21 -20.88 27.42
C ALA A 151 -14.39 -22.06 27.99
N THR A 152 -14.26 -23.15 27.25
CA THR A 152 -13.53 -24.37 27.66
C THR A 152 -12.05 -24.37 27.28
N CYS A 153 -11.59 -23.34 26.57
CA CYS A 153 -10.17 -23.17 26.25
C CYS A 153 -9.38 -22.58 27.42
N PRO A 154 -8.12 -22.99 27.62
CA PRO A 154 -7.20 -22.29 28.51
C PRO A 154 -7.09 -20.83 28.04
N ALA A 155 -7.40 -19.87 28.93
CA ALA A 155 -7.48 -18.44 28.60
C ALA A 155 -8.48 -18.09 27.48
N GLN A 156 -9.55 -18.87 27.32
CA GLN A 156 -10.64 -18.68 26.34
C GLN A 156 -10.24 -18.78 24.85
N LEU A 157 -8.97 -19.05 24.53
CA LEU A 157 -8.50 -19.20 23.15
C LEU A 157 -7.78 -20.53 22.92
N CYS A 158 -8.34 -21.38 22.07
CA CYS A 158 -7.67 -22.58 21.59
C CYS A 158 -7.05 -22.33 20.22
N ARG A 159 -5.82 -22.78 20.05
CA ARG A 159 -5.06 -22.80 18.80
C ARG A 159 -4.79 -24.25 18.42
N GLY A 160 -5.18 -24.59 17.20
CA GLY A 160 -4.80 -25.86 16.60
C GLY A 160 -3.38 -25.79 16.03
N ASP A 161 -3.09 -26.72 15.14
CA ASP A 161 -1.82 -26.80 14.44
C ASP A 161 -1.51 -25.51 13.65
N THR A 162 -0.23 -25.31 13.38
CA THR A 162 0.27 -24.21 12.54
C THR A 162 1.04 -24.78 11.35
N THR A 163 0.85 -24.22 10.17
CA THR A 163 1.70 -24.50 9.00
C THR A 163 2.43 -23.24 8.56
N ASN A 164 3.69 -23.41 8.18
CA ASN A 164 4.53 -22.36 7.65
C ASN A 164 4.89 -22.68 6.20
N ALA A 165 4.97 -21.67 5.37
CA ALA A 165 5.36 -21.79 3.97
C ALA A 165 6.17 -20.57 3.56
N ASN A 166 7.24 -20.78 2.81
CA ASN A 166 8.09 -19.73 2.28
C ASN A 166 7.96 -19.70 0.76
N TYR A 167 7.80 -18.50 0.21
CA TYR A 167 7.64 -18.23 -1.20
C TYR A 167 8.69 -17.24 -1.68
N GLN A 168 9.07 -17.34 -2.95
CA GLN A 168 9.96 -16.38 -3.60
C GLN A 168 9.39 -15.92 -4.92
N GLY A 169 9.34 -14.60 -5.09
CA GLY A 169 8.79 -13.95 -6.25
C GLY A 169 9.65 -12.78 -6.70
N THR A 170 9.07 -11.97 -7.57
CA THR A 170 9.72 -10.79 -8.12
C THR A 170 8.72 -9.66 -8.31
N LEU A 171 9.17 -8.44 -8.00
CA LEU A 171 8.57 -7.21 -8.48
C LEU A 171 9.29 -6.83 -9.76
N ASN A 172 8.52 -6.51 -10.80
CA ASN A 172 9.04 -6.02 -12.06
C ASN A 172 9.59 -4.60 -11.92
N LYS A 173 10.25 -4.13 -12.98
CA LYS A 173 10.62 -2.73 -13.11
C LYS A 173 9.37 -1.85 -12.98
N GLY A 174 9.56 -0.66 -12.43
CA GLY A 174 8.47 0.28 -12.21
C GLY A 174 8.90 1.72 -12.37
N TYR A 175 8.01 2.62 -11.97
CA TYR A 175 8.19 4.05 -12.08
C TYR A 175 8.32 4.69 -10.70
N ALA A 176 9.12 5.75 -10.63
CA ALA A 176 9.28 6.55 -9.43
C ALA A 176 9.04 8.03 -9.73
N LEU A 177 8.43 8.72 -8.77
CA LEU A 177 8.26 10.17 -8.74
C LEU A 177 8.81 10.67 -7.40
N GLU A 178 9.55 11.76 -7.43
CA GLU A 178 10.15 12.40 -6.27
C GLU A 178 10.00 13.91 -6.36
N ILE A 179 9.65 14.56 -5.26
CA ILE A 179 9.59 16.01 -5.12
C ILE A 179 10.39 16.39 -3.89
N GLY A 180 11.22 17.42 -3.98
CA GLY A 180 12.06 17.79 -2.85
C GLY A 180 12.66 19.17 -2.95
N VAL A 181 13.45 19.49 -1.93
CA VAL A 181 14.21 20.73 -1.82
C VAL A 181 15.69 20.41 -1.61
N GLU A 182 16.55 21.21 -2.22
CA GLU A 182 18.00 21.12 -2.08
C GLU A 182 18.56 22.43 -1.55
N HIS A 183 19.59 22.33 -0.71
CA HIS A 183 20.32 23.46 -0.20
C HIS A 183 21.83 23.18 -0.25
N TYR A 184 22.61 24.11 -0.78
CA TYR A 184 24.07 24.02 -0.85
C TYR A 184 24.70 25.05 0.07
N PHE A 185 25.64 24.60 0.90
CA PHE A 185 26.29 25.45 1.89
C PHE A 185 27.42 26.30 1.29
N ASP A 186 27.88 25.97 0.08
CA ASP A 186 28.93 26.67 -0.62
C ASP A 186 28.47 27.20 -1.99
N ARG A 187 29.15 28.25 -2.44
CA ARG A 187 28.87 28.93 -3.71
C ARG A 187 29.17 28.08 -4.96
N PHE A 188 29.93 27.00 -4.80
CA PHE A 188 30.29 26.10 -5.88
C PHE A 188 29.39 24.85 -5.92
N ASP A 189 28.33 24.79 -5.10
CA ASP A 189 27.45 23.65 -4.91
C ASP A 189 28.22 22.32 -4.70
N ILE A 190 29.33 22.34 -3.97
CA ILE A 190 30.13 21.16 -3.63
C ILE A 190 29.45 20.34 -2.54
N PHE A 191 28.98 20.97 -1.47
CA PHE A 191 28.36 20.31 -0.34
C PHE A 191 26.93 20.80 -0.16
N GLY A 192 25.99 19.86 -0.09
CA GLY A 192 24.58 20.19 0.09
C GLY A 192 23.82 19.12 0.85
N ILE A 193 22.59 19.50 1.21
CA ILE A 193 21.57 18.61 1.75
C ILE A 193 20.35 18.62 0.84
N ARG A 194 19.63 17.51 0.84
CA ARG A 194 18.40 17.32 0.09
C ARG A 194 17.35 16.72 1.00
N LEU A 195 16.13 17.23 0.94
CA LEU A 195 14.95 16.66 1.58
C LEU A 195 13.92 16.34 0.50
N PHE A 196 13.26 15.19 0.61
CA PHE A 196 12.39 14.72 -0.47
C PHE A 196 11.24 13.85 0.03
N GLY A 197 10.15 13.86 -0.74
CA GLY A 197 9.12 12.84 -0.74
C GLY A 197 9.18 12.06 -2.05
N GLU A 198 9.07 10.74 -1.99
CA GLU A 198 9.09 9.86 -3.15
C GLU A 198 7.90 8.90 -3.15
N MET A 199 7.46 8.52 -4.35
CA MET A 199 6.44 7.52 -4.60
C MET A 199 6.95 6.57 -5.68
N SER A 200 6.76 5.26 -5.51
CA SER A 200 7.06 4.28 -6.55
C SER A 200 5.90 3.32 -6.79
N ILE A 201 5.77 2.83 -8.03
CA ILE A 201 4.76 1.86 -8.44
C ILE A 201 5.42 0.76 -9.26
N LYS A 202 5.21 -0.49 -8.86
CA LYS A 202 5.71 -1.71 -9.52
C LYS A 202 4.59 -2.74 -9.61
N ASN A 203 4.66 -3.60 -10.63
CA ASN A 203 3.78 -4.78 -10.71
C ASN A 203 4.61 -6.04 -10.50
N GLY A 204 4.03 -7.10 -9.93
CA GLY A 204 4.74 -8.36 -9.70
C GLY A 204 3.97 -9.35 -8.84
N GLY A 205 4.67 -10.40 -8.41
CA GLY A 205 4.07 -11.47 -7.61
C GLY A 205 4.77 -11.68 -6.27
N LEU A 206 4.04 -12.28 -5.33
CA LEU A 206 4.58 -12.70 -4.03
C LEU A 206 5.31 -14.04 -4.08
N GLY A 207 5.19 -14.77 -5.18
CA GLY A 207 6.10 -15.86 -5.54
C GLY A 207 5.52 -17.26 -5.55
N GLU A 208 6.40 -18.19 -5.90
CA GLU A 208 6.15 -19.63 -5.90
C GLU A 208 6.66 -20.26 -4.60
N LEU A 209 6.04 -21.36 -4.18
CA LEU A 209 6.37 -22.09 -2.97
C LEU A 209 7.78 -22.70 -3.07
N ILE A 210 8.65 -22.39 -2.11
CA ILE A 210 10.01 -22.96 -2.02
C ILE A 210 10.07 -24.07 -0.97
N SER A 211 9.46 -23.82 0.19
CA SER A 211 9.54 -24.73 1.34
C SER A 211 8.33 -24.55 2.23
N SER A 212 8.01 -25.61 2.97
CA SER A 212 6.89 -25.59 3.91
C SER A 212 7.14 -26.55 5.06
N SER A 213 6.47 -26.32 6.18
CA SER A 213 6.54 -27.14 7.38
C SER A 213 5.24 -27.08 8.19
N ARG A 214 5.00 -28.10 9.01
CA ARG A 214 3.89 -28.15 9.97
C ARG A 214 4.48 -28.23 11.36
N ASP A 215 3.99 -27.38 12.24
CA ASP A 215 4.30 -27.38 13.66
C ASP A 215 3.03 -27.70 14.45
N THR A 216 3.06 -28.83 15.16
CA THR A 216 1.98 -29.28 16.04
C THR A 216 2.27 -28.97 17.51
N SER A 217 3.41 -28.37 17.84
CA SER A 217 3.79 -28.03 19.22
C SER A 217 2.97 -26.88 19.80
N THR A 218 2.41 -26.03 18.94
CA THR A 218 1.56 -24.89 19.32
C THR A 218 0.10 -25.28 19.60
N ASN A 219 -0.24 -26.56 19.40
CA ASN A 219 -1.56 -27.10 19.60
C ASN A 219 -1.85 -27.23 21.10
N ASN A 220 -2.79 -26.41 21.62
CA ASN A 220 -3.23 -26.47 23.01
C ASN A 220 -4.62 -27.13 23.17
N VAL A 221 -5.00 -27.96 22.20
CA VAL A 221 -6.31 -28.57 22.12
C VAL A 221 -6.33 -29.86 22.95
N PRO A 222 -7.34 -30.06 23.82
CA PRO A 222 -7.46 -31.29 24.58
C PRO A 222 -7.55 -32.53 23.68
N SER A 223 -6.88 -33.60 24.11
CA SER A 223 -7.02 -34.95 23.54
C SER A 223 -8.49 -35.37 23.65
N GLY A 224 -9.24 -35.29 22.55
CA GLY A 224 -10.68 -35.57 22.52
C GLY A 224 -11.58 -34.40 22.11
N GLY A 225 -11.02 -33.25 21.72
CA GLY A 225 -11.77 -32.10 21.22
C GLY A 225 -12.19 -31.11 22.30
N ILE A 226 -12.92 -30.08 21.88
CA ILE A 226 -13.36 -28.95 22.69
C ILE A 226 -14.87 -29.07 22.94
N ASP A 227 -15.33 -28.95 24.17
CA ASP A 227 -16.77 -28.93 24.45
C ASP A 227 -17.39 -27.60 23.96
N THR A 228 -18.47 -27.69 23.17
CA THR A 228 -19.24 -26.58 22.61
C THR A 228 -20.72 -26.72 22.98
N ILE A 229 -21.40 -25.60 23.24
CA ILE A 229 -22.82 -25.62 23.64
C ILE A 229 -23.69 -25.57 22.39
N ASN A 230 -24.48 -26.59 22.07
CA ASN A 230 -25.43 -26.59 20.96
C ASN A 230 -26.76 -25.87 21.37
N PRO A 231 -27.23 -24.80 20.69
CA PRO A 231 -28.44 -24.08 21.05
C PRO A 231 -29.65 -24.61 20.26
N ASN A 232 -29.83 -25.92 20.18
CA ASN A 232 -31.09 -26.42 19.64
C ASN A 232 -32.21 -26.10 20.67
N PRO A 233 -33.41 -25.66 20.24
CA PRO A 233 -34.29 -24.82 21.07
C PRO A 233 -35.00 -25.53 22.24
N THR A 234 -34.69 -26.80 22.53
CA THR A 234 -35.32 -27.55 23.61
C THR A 234 -34.40 -27.89 24.77
N THR A 235 -33.08 -28.05 24.54
CA THR A 235 -32.09 -28.23 25.63
C THR A 235 -30.68 -27.90 25.12
N PRO A 236 -29.88 -27.08 25.82
CA PRO A 236 -28.47 -26.92 25.48
C PRO A 236 -27.75 -28.25 25.75
N THR A 237 -27.21 -28.89 24.70
CA THR A 237 -26.33 -30.06 24.85
C THR A 237 -24.88 -29.65 24.65
N ASN A 238 -23.98 -30.23 25.45
CA ASN A 238 -22.55 -30.10 25.23
C ASN A 238 -22.17 -31.08 24.11
N ASP A 239 -21.88 -30.54 22.93
CA ASP A 239 -21.34 -31.30 21.80
C ASP A 239 -19.82 -31.11 21.81
N LYS A 240 -19.06 -32.19 21.62
CA LYS A 240 -17.61 -32.07 21.42
C LYS A 240 -17.32 -31.58 20.00
N PHE A 241 -16.26 -30.81 19.86
CA PHE A 241 -15.87 -30.18 18.62
C PHE A 241 -14.40 -30.44 18.33
N THR A 242 -14.06 -30.73 17.07
CA THR A 242 -12.66 -30.90 16.65
C THR A 242 -12.32 -29.89 15.56
N PHE A 243 -11.12 -29.33 15.62
CA PHE A 243 -10.64 -28.44 14.55
C PHE A 243 -10.60 -29.17 13.22
N ALA A 244 -10.89 -28.44 12.14
CA ALA A 244 -10.35 -28.83 10.85
C ALA A 244 -8.82 -28.85 10.95
N GLN A 245 -8.18 -29.83 10.31
CA GLN A 245 -6.72 -29.81 10.22
C GLN A 245 -6.29 -28.59 9.40
N THR A 246 -5.24 -27.90 9.82
CA THR A 246 -4.60 -26.91 8.94
C THR A 246 -4.18 -27.59 7.64
N PRO A 247 -4.40 -26.97 6.48
CA PRO A 247 -3.98 -27.50 5.18
C PRO A 247 -2.54 -28.01 5.23
N GLN A 248 -2.31 -29.23 4.74
CA GLN A 248 -1.00 -29.85 4.89
C GLN A 248 0.05 -29.16 4.01
N PRO A 249 1.30 -29.02 4.51
CA PRO A 249 2.36 -28.26 3.82
C PRO A 249 2.68 -28.73 2.39
N ASN A 250 2.42 -30.00 2.06
CA ASN A 250 2.85 -30.60 0.79
C ASN A 250 1.70 -30.94 -0.16
N LYS A 251 0.46 -30.98 0.33
CA LYS A 251 -0.69 -31.48 -0.43
C LYS A 251 -1.71 -30.40 -0.76
N ASP A 252 -1.82 -29.39 0.10
CA ASP A 252 -2.97 -28.50 0.12
C ASP A 252 -2.58 -27.01 0.01
N LEU A 253 -1.27 -26.70 -0.09
CA LEU A 253 -0.78 -25.33 -0.24
C LEU A 253 -0.95 -24.83 -1.68
N GLN A 254 -1.26 -23.53 -1.81
CA GLN A 254 -1.18 -22.83 -3.08
C GLN A 254 0.27 -22.84 -3.57
N ALA A 255 0.47 -23.34 -4.80
CA ALA A 255 1.78 -23.40 -5.46
C ALA A 255 2.34 -22.01 -5.74
N THR A 256 1.46 -21.06 -6.07
CA THR A 256 1.79 -19.67 -6.34
C THR A 256 0.92 -18.79 -5.44
N LEU A 257 1.53 -17.83 -4.74
CA LEU A 257 0.77 -16.78 -4.06
C LEU A 257 0.23 -15.77 -5.07
N ALA A 258 -0.38 -14.71 -4.53
CA ALA A 258 -0.80 -13.53 -5.27
C ALA A 258 0.21 -13.13 -6.38
N ASP A 259 -0.20 -13.33 -7.64
CA ASP A 259 0.55 -13.04 -8.86
C ASP A 259 -0.02 -11.80 -9.55
N ASN A 260 0.81 -11.03 -10.26
CA ASN A 260 0.34 -9.83 -10.98
C ASN A 260 -0.34 -8.76 -10.09
N GLY A 261 0.07 -8.64 -8.83
CA GLY A 261 -0.33 -7.55 -7.96
C GLY A 261 0.48 -6.27 -8.21
N THR A 262 0.03 -5.18 -7.62
CA THR A 262 0.67 -3.87 -7.66
C THR A 262 1.30 -3.58 -6.30
N PHE A 263 2.61 -3.30 -6.30
CA PHE A 263 3.37 -2.80 -5.17
C PHE A 263 3.54 -1.29 -5.30
N MET A 264 3.14 -0.54 -4.28
CA MET A 264 3.32 0.91 -4.24
C MET A 264 4.03 1.31 -2.98
N THR A 265 4.95 2.27 -3.10
CA THR A 265 5.61 2.88 -1.95
C THR A 265 5.43 4.38 -1.90
N PHE A 266 5.46 4.91 -0.69
CA PHE A 266 5.48 6.34 -0.39
C PHE A 266 6.53 6.56 0.70
N GLY A 267 7.49 7.44 0.47
CA GLY A 267 8.58 7.67 1.41
C GLY A 267 8.93 9.14 1.55
N PHE A 268 9.54 9.46 2.68
CA PHE A 268 10.14 10.77 2.95
C PHE A 268 11.54 10.56 3.50
N GLY A 269 12.50 11.35 3.05
CA GLY A 269 13.89 11.20 3.47
C GLY A 269 14.74 12.41 3.20
N GLY A 270 16.03 12.25 3.48
CA GLY A 270 17.04 13.24 3.17
C GLY A 270 18.38 12.64 2.81
N ASP A 271 19.16 13.38 2.02
CA ASP A 271 20.51 13.01 1.61
C ASP A 271 21.50 14.13 1.85
N ILE A 272 22.74 13.73 2.06
CA ILE A 272 23.93 14.57 1.95
C ILE A 272 24.46 14.42 0.53
N ILE A 273 24.81 15.53 -0.11
CA ILE A 273 25.33 15.62 -1.47
C ILE A 273 26.77 16.14 -1.42
N VAL A 274 27.65 15.48 -2.18
CA VAL A 274 29.04 15.90 -2.40
C VAL A 274 29.34 15.89 -3.90
N ASN A 275 29.51 17.06 -4.49
CA ASN A 275 29.79 17.27 -5.91
C ASN A 275 31.27 17.61 -6.16
N ALA A 276 31.85 17.03 -7.20
CA ALA A 276 33.15 17.43 -7.70
C ALA A 276 33.03 18.65 -8.65
N PRO A 277 33.86 19.70 -8.49
CA PRO A 277 33.80 20.92 -9.28
C PRO A 277 34.48 20.77 -10.66
N PHE A 278 34.04 19.79 -11.47
CA PHE A 278 34.57 19.56 -12.81
C PHE A 278 34.33 20.74 -13.76
N ASP A 279 33.26 21.51 -13.51
CA ASP A 279 32.91 22.71 -14.27
C ASP A 279 34.02 23.77 -14.25
N TYR A 280 34.78 23.90 -13.15
CA TYR A 280 35.93 24.80 -13.08
C TYR A 280 37.00 24.47 -14.13
N TRP A 281 37.37 23.18 -14.21
CA TRP A 281 38.38 22.70 -15.16
C TRP A 281 37.86 22.73 -16.60
N LEU A 282 36.60 22.35 -16.81
CA LEU A 282 35.97 22.34 -18.14
C LEU A 282 35.88 23.76 -18.73
N ARG A 283 35.48 24.75 -17.92
CA ARG A 283 35.44 26.17 -18.34
C ARG A 283 36.81 26.69 -18.75
N LYS A 284 37.86 26.26 -18.06
CA LYS A 284 39.26 26.59 -18.38
C LYS A 284 39.70 25.93 -19.69
N ALA A 285 39.39 24.65 -19.89
CA ALA A 285 39.77 23.90 -21.09
C ALA A 285 39.09 24.42 -22.37
N VAL A 286 37.80 24.79 -22.30
CA VAL A 286 37.02 25.21 -23.49
C VAL A 286 37.06 26.72 -23.79
N ASN A 287 37.94 27.49 -23.10
CA ASN A 287 38.02 28.95 -23.22
C ASN A 287 36.64 29.63 -23.15
N ALA A 288 35.80 29.21 -22.21
CA ALA A 288 34.39 29.58 -22.12
C ALA A 288 34.15 31.10 -21.95
N LYS A 289 35.19 31.88 -21.61
CA LYS A 289 35.13 33.35 -21.47
C LYS A 289 34.65 34.08 -22.73
N SER A 290 34.85 33.52 -23.93
CA SER A 290 34.56 34.20 -25.19
C SER A 290 33.13 34.04 -25.71
N SER A 291 32.35 33.06 -25.22
CA SER A 291 31.02 32.79 -25.79
C SER A 291 29.98 32.48 -24.71
N TRP A 292 28.88 33.24 -24.74
CA TRP A 292 27.73 33.08 -23.85
C TRP A 292 27.17 31.64 -23.82
N TRP A 293 27.12 30.98 -24.98
CA TRP A 293 26.67 29.58 -25.09
C TRP A 293 27.63 28.60 -24.41
N LYS A 294 28.95 28.79 -24.57
CA LYS A 294 29.97 27.91 -23.95
C LYS A 294 29.96 28.01 -22.43
N ASN A 295 29.69 29.19 -21.87
CA ASN A 295 29.55 29.39 -20.42
C ASN A 295 28.32 28.69 -19.81
N ARG A 296 27.26 28.45 -20.59
CA ARG A 296 26.07 27.70 -20.17
C ARG A 296 26.24 26.19 -20.34
N LEU A 297 26.85 25.74 -21.44
CA LEU A 297 27.14 24.33 -21.70
C LEU A 297 28.21 23.75 -20.75
N ALA A 298 29.12 24.58 -20.24
CA ALA A 298 30.15 24.16 -19.29
C ALA A 298 29.66 24.08 -17.83
N TYR A 299 28.40 23.71 -17.60
CA TYR A 299 27.91 23.35 -16.27
C TYR A 299 27.76 21.83 -16.20
N LEU A 300 28.87 21.16 -15.92
CA LEU A 300 28.89 19.71 -15.69
C LEU A 300 29.41 19.47 -14.29
N LYS A 301 28.56 18.93 -13.41
CA LYS A 301 28.95 18.49 -12.08
C LYS A 301 28.63 17.02 -11.91
N ILE A 302 29.54 16.29 -11.27
CA ILE A 302 29.35 14.89 -10.94
C ILE A 302 29.57 14.79 -9.44
N GLY A 303 28.60 14.21 -8.74
CA GLY A 303 28.66 14.06 -7.30
C GLY A 303 28.10 12.75 -6.81
N GLY A 304 28.41 12.43 -5.55
CA GLY A 304 27.77 11.37 -4.81
C GLY A 304 26.67 11.91 -3.92
N PHE A 305 25.67 11.09 -3.67
CA PHE A 305 24.71 11.33 -2.58
C PHE A 305 24.60 10.09 -1.70
N PHE A 306 24.34 10.32 -0.42
CA PHE A 306 24.12 9.29 0.58
C PHE A 306 23.07 9.79 1.58
N GLY A 307 22.10 8.96 1.90
CA GLY A 307 20.99 9.35 2.76
C GLY A 307 20.07 8.19 3.09
N GLY A 308 18.91 8.55 3.60
CA GLY A 308 17.90 7.59 4.02
C GLY A 308 16.63 8.29 4.49
N GLY A 309 15.68 7.47 4.93
CA GLY A 309 14.38 7.98 5.32
C GLY A 309 13.45 6.89 5.80
N VAL A 310 12.16 7.23 5.82
CA VAL A 310 11.08 6.32 6.13
C VAL A 310 10.24 6.06 4.89
N GLU A 311 9.76 4.83 4.74
CA GLU A 311 8.92 4.41 3.63
C GLU A 311 7.74 3.59 4.13
N PHE A 312 6.60 3.78 3.47
CA PHE A 312 5.37 3.03 3.62
C PHE A 312 5.13 2.25 2.33
N GLY A 313 5.02 0.94 2.43
CA GLY A 313 4.79 0.05 1.31
C GLY A 313 3.40 -0.57 1.38
N ARG A 314 2.78 -0.78 0.22
CA ARG A 314 1.58 -1.61 0.07
C ARG A 314 1.73 -2.54 -1.12
N PHE A 315 1.19 -3.75 -1.00
CA PHE A 315 0.98 -4.67 -2.11
C PHE A 315 -0.49 -5.02 -2.18
N SER A 316 -1.08 -4.96 -3.36
CA SER A 316 -2.48 -5.32 -3.57
C SER A 316 -2.69 -6.09 -4.86
N GLN A 317 -3.55 -7.12 -4.82
CA GLN A 317 -4.07 -7.82 -6.00
C GLN A 317 -5.58 -7.97 -5.87
N GLY A 318 -6.30 -7.50 -6.88
CA GLY A 318 -7.76 -7.39 -6.84
C GLY A 318 -8.21 -6.23 -5.95
N ASP A 319 -9.48 -5.85 -6.10
CA ASP A 319 -10.15 -4.87 -5.25
C ASP A 319 -11.45 -5.44 -4.67
N SER A 320 -12.22 -4.64 -3.93
CA SER A 320 -13.50 -5.10 -3.34
C SER A 320 -14.56 -5.47 -4.38
N SER A 321 -14.45 -4.94 -5.59
CA SER A 321 -15.32 -5.18 -6.75
C SER A 321 -14.82 -6.27 -7.69
N ASP A 322 -13.50 -6.50 -7.74
CA ASP A 322 -12.80 -7.42 -8.62
C ASP A 322 -11.82 -8.27 -7.80
N LYS A 323 -12.37 -9.34 -7.21
CA LYS A 323 -11.67 -10.31 -6.38
C LYS A 323 -10.89 -11.29 -7.27
N SER A 324 -9.74 -10.84 -7.77
CA SER A 324 -8.92 -11.60 -8.71
C SER A 324 -7.95 -12.58 -8.06
N TRP A 325 -7.67 -12.46 -6.76
CA TRP A 325 -6.82 -13.42 -6.05
C TRP A 325 -7.61 -14.68 -5.68
N GLN A 326 -7.12 -15.83 -6.11
CA GLN A 326 -7.72 -17.13 -5.81
C GLN A 326 -7.08 -17.76 -4.59
N ASN A 327 -7.74 -17.68 -3.45
CA ASN A 327 -7.28 -18.26 -2.21
C ASN A 327 -7.81 -19.70 -2.05
N GLU A 328 -7.18 -20.64 -2.75
CA GLU A 328 -7.55 -22.06 -2.72
C GLU A 328 -7.50 -22.66 -1.30
N LEU A 329 -6.62 -22.14 -0.45
CA LEU A 329 -6.48 -22.57 0.94
C LEU A 329 -7.72 -22.21 1.76
N ALA A 330 -8.19 -20.95 1.64
CA ALA A 330 -9.40 -20.54 2.33
C ALA A 330 -10.66 -21.21 1.73
N ALA A 331 -10.63 -21.55 0.44
CA ALA A 331 -11.71 -22.24 -0.27
C ALA A 331 -11.99 -23.66 0.27
N GLN A 332 -10.97 -24.34 0.82
CA GLN A 332 -11.13 -25.64 1.46
C GLN A 332 -12.05 -25.59 2.70
N GLY A 333 -12.15 -24.43 3.35
CA GLY A 333 -13.07 -24.22 4.47
C GLY A 333 -14.48 -23.92 4.02
N LYS A 334 -14.61 -22.94 3.12
CA LYS A 334 -15.87 -22.53 2.50
C LYS A 334 -15.58 -22.07 1.06
N SER A 335 -16.32 -22.58 0.09
CA SER A 335 -16.15 -22.22 -1.33
C SER A 335 -16.31 -20.72 -1.61
N SER A 336 -17.07 -20.01 -0.77
CA SER A 336 -17.23 -18.55 -0.83
C SER A 336 -15.92 -17.77 -0.59
N ASN A 337 -14.91 -18.40 0.01
CA ASN A 337 -13.62 -17.77 0.30
C ASN A 337 -12.63 -17.89 -0.87
N LEU A 338 -12.99 -18.58 -1.96
CA LEU A 338 -12.09 -18.82 -3.08
C LEU A 338 -11.64 -17.51 -3.74
N TYR A 339 -12.57 -16.60 -3.98
CA TYR A 339 -12.26 -15.31 -4.60
C TYR A 339 -12.11 -14.26 -3.52
N ASP A 340 -10.95 -13.63 -3.48
CA ASP A 340 -10.61 -12.61 -2.51
C ASP A 340 -9.73 -11.50 -3.14
N SER A 341 -9.55 -10.40 -2.42
CA SER A 341 -8.61 -9.34 -2.78
C SER A 341 -7.43 -9.37 -1.82
N PHE A 342 -6.21 -9.56 -2.31
CA PHE A 342 -5.03 -9.59 -1.45
C PHE A 342 -4.57 -8.16 -1.13
N PHE A 343 -4.31 -7.86 0.14
CA PHE A 343 -3.76 -6.58 0.58
C PHE A 343 -2.75 -6.78 1.71
N ALA A 344 -1.52 -6.29 1.52
CA ALA A 344 -0.48 -6.22 2.54
C ALA A 344 0.04 -4.80 2.63
N SER A 345 0.39 -4.36 3.84
CA SER A 345 0.99 -3.04 4.05
C SER A 345 1.99 -3.04 5.19
N GLY A 346 2.86 -2.05 5.22
CA GLY A 346 3.86 -1.90 6.27
C GLY A 346 4.66 -0.64 6.08
N SER A 347 5.58 -0.40 7.00
CA SER A 347 6.45 0.75 6.98
C SER A 347 7.78 0.43 7.64
N GLY A 348 8.81 1.18 7.28
CA GLY A 348 10.05 1.23 8.04
C GLY A 348 11.06 2.14 7.40
N ALA A 349 12.33 1.83 7.55
CA ALA A 349 13.41 2.69 7.10
C ALA A 349 14.01 2.23 5.77
N PHE A 350 14.64 3.14 5.05
CA PHE A 350 15.49 2.83 3.90
C PHE A 350 16.78 3.64 3.95
N LEU A 351 17.82 3.11 3.30
CA LEU A 351 19.04 3.83 2.97
C LEU A 351 19.14 3.96 1.45
N ARG A 352 19.61 5.11 0.97
CA ARG A 352 19.86 5.31 -0.46
C ARG A 352 21.21 5.99 -0.69
N TYR A 353 21.88 5.60 -1.76
CA TYR A 353 23.14 6.19 -2.16
C TYR A 353 23.36 6.04 -3.65
N GLY A 354 24.18 6.92 -4.24
CA GLY A 354 24.39 6.89 -5.67
C GLY A 354 25.18 8.07 -6.19
N VAL A 355 25.09 8.26 -7.50
CA VAL A 355 25.77 9.29 -8.27
C VAL A 355 24.76 10.22 -8.93
N SER A 356 25.08 11.50 -8.91
CA SER A 356 24.31 12.60 -9.46
C SER A 356 25.14 13.30 -10.55
N VAL A 357 24.64 13.34 -11.77
CA VAL A 357 25.26 14.04 -12.91
C VAL A 357 24.40 15.24 -13.29
N TYR A 358 24.88 16.43 -12.99
CA TYR A 358 24.24 17.70 -13.37
C TYR A 358 24.71 18.09 -14.76
N ILE A 359 23.80 18.05 -15.73
CA ILE A 359 24.06 18.47 -17.11
C ILE A 359 23.82 19.98 -17.27
N THR A 360 22.92 20.53 -16.45
CA THR A 360 22.70 21.98 -16.34
C THR A 360 22.44 22.33 -14.88
N ARG A 361 22.31 23.63 -14.57
CA ARG A 361 21.92 24.10 -13.22
C ARG A 361 20.54 23.61 -12.78
N PHE A 362 19.70 23.28 -13.76
CA PHE A 362 18.32 22.89 -13.55
C PHE A 362 18.08 21.40 -13.84
N PHE A 363 19.00 20.71 -14.51
CA PHE A 363 18.78 19.34 -14.97
C PHE A 363 19.87 18.40 -14.46
N ARG A 364 19.45 17.31 -13.82
CA ARG A 364 20.33 16.28 -13.28
C ARG A 364 19.80 14.88 -13.56
N VAL A 365 20.72 13.94 -13.74
CA VAL A 365 20.44 12.51 -13.77
C VAL A 365 21.00 11.88 -12.50
N ASN A 366 20.19 11.11 -11.79
CA ASN A 366 20.55 10.37 -10.59
C ASN A 366 20.52 8.88 -10.90
N PHE A 367 21.63 8.20 -10.61
CA PHE A 367 21.70 6.74 -10.61
C PHE A 367 22.06 6.29 -9.20
N GLY A 368 21.27 5.40 -8.61
CA GLY A 368 21.50 5.00 -7.23
C GLY A 368 20.95 3.64 -6.88
N TYR A 369 21.26 3.25 -5.65
CA TYR A 369 20.82 2.03 -5.03
C TYR A 369 20.06 2.36 -3.74
N LYS A 370 18.99 1.63 -3.51
CA LYS A 370 18.13 1.75 -2.33
C LYS A 370 18.08 0.41 -1.60
N HIS A 371 18.40 0.45 -0.32
CA HIS A 371 18.31 -0.68 0.60
C HIS A 371 17.13 -0.46 1.54
N ASN A 372 16.20 -1.41 1.56
CA ASN A 372 14.96 -1.32 2.31
C ASN A 372 15.04 -2.16 3.58
N PHE A 373 14.71 -1.59 4.73
CA PHE A 373 14.76 -2.24 6.04
C PHE A 373 13.37 -2.38 6.65
N TYR A 374 12.45 -2.96 5.88
CA TYR A 374 11.10 -3.20 6.36
C TYR A 374 10.45 -4.37 5.64
N ASN A 375 9.42 -4.90 6.28
CA ASN A 375 8.52 -5.88 5.70
C ASN A 375 7.12 -5.29 5.65
N ILE A 376 6.34 -5.71 4.66
CA ILE A 376 4.90 -5.50 4.67
C ILE A 376 4.22 -6.78 5.15
N ALA A 377 3.06 -6.66 5.77
CA ALA A 377 2.32 -7.81 6.26
C ALA A 377 0.85 -7.74 5.90
N ALA A 378 0.26 -8.93 5.77
CA ALA A 378 -1.19 -9.11 5.69
C ALA A 378 -1.60 -10.15 6.72
N GLU A 379 -2.73 -9.95 7.37
CA GLU A 379 -3.33 -10.95 8.24
C GLU A 379 -4.81 -11.04 7.93
N ARG A 380 -5.29 -12.26 7.70
CA ARG A 380 -6.66 -12.53 7.29
C ARG A 380 -7.24 -13.69 8.08
N TRP A 381 -8.54 -13.63 8.25
CA TRP A 381 -9.31 -14.58 9.03
C TRP A 381 -10.48 -15.07 8.19
N TYR A 382 -10.56 -16.37 8.02
CA TYR A 382 -11.60 -17.03 7.25
C TYR A 382 -12.41 -17.93 8.16
N GLY A 383 -13.73 -17.88 8.00
CA GLY A 383 -14.60 -18.90 8.57
C GLY A 383 -14.33 -20.24 7.89
N TYR A 384 -13.99 -21.23 8.69
CA TYR A 384 -13.71 -22.59 8.25
C TYR A 384 -14.74 -23.50 8.90
N ASN A 385 -15.42 -24.32 8.08
CA ASN A 385 -16.39 -25.26 8.63
C ASN A 385 -15.65 -26.27 9.50
N GLY A 386 -16.07 -26.35 10.76
CA GLY A 386 -15.45 -27.27 11.69
C GLY A 386 -16.02 -28.69 11.60
N LEU A 387 -15.25 -29.64 12.12
CA LEU A 387 -15.67 -31.03 12.22
C LEU A 387 -16.42 -31.22 13.54
N ASN A 388 -17.65 -31.71 13.47
CA ASN A 388 -18.34 -32.14 14.69
C ASN A 388 -17.64 -33.37 15.25
N CYS A 389 -17.62 -33.55 16.56
CA CYS A 389 -17.20 -34.81 17.15
C CYS A 389 -18.40 -35.74 17.35
N THR A 390 -18.26 -37.00 16.95
CA THR A 390 -19.18 -38.07 17.37
C THR A 390 -18.49 -38.89 18.45
N MET A 391 -19.09 -38.94 19.63
CA MET A 391 -18.57 -39.72 20.76
C MET A 391 -18.79 -41.21 20.53
N SER A 392 -17.73 -42.01 20.63
CA SER A 392 -17.80 -43.47 20.69
C SER A 392 -17.03 -43.94 21.93
N GLY A 393 -17.78 -44.28 22.99
CA GLY A 393 -17.19 -44.48 24.32
C GLY A 393 -16.56 -43.19 24.85
N ASN A 394 -15.32 -43.26 25.35
CA ASN A 394 -14.54 -42.11 25.82
C ASN A 394 -13.72 -41.42 24.71
N ALA A 395 -13.76 -41.93 23.48
CA ALA A 395 -13.00 -41.41 22.35
C ALA A 395 -13.87 -40.50 21.47
N CYS A 396 -13.26 -39.40 21.02
CA CYS A 396 -13.85 -38.51 20.03
C CYS A 396 -13.43 -38.96 18.63
N ASN A 397 -14.41 -39.33 17.80
CA ASN A 397 -14.18 -39.56 16.37
C ASN A 397 -14.62 -38.32 15.59
N ALA A 398 -13.75 -37.81 14.71
CA ALA A 398 -14.09 -36.71 13.82
C ALA A 398 -15.29 -37.12 12.95
N GLY A 399 -16.41 -36.42 13.15
CA GLY A 399 -17.67 -36.60 12.45
C GLY A 399 -17.76 -35.72 11.20
N SER A 400 -18.97 -35.63 10.64
CA SER A 400 -19.20 -34.83 9.43
C SER A 400 -19.01 -33.32 9.66
N VAL A 401 -18.67 -32.63 8.58
CA VAL A 401 -18.63 -31.16 8.51
C VAL A 401 -20.05 -30.62 8.78
N ARG A 402 -20.20 -29.72 9.75
CA ARG A 402 -21.46 -28.95 9.95
C ARG A 402 -21.32 -27.61 9.24
N GLU A 403 -21.85 -27.51 8.03
CA GLU A 403 -21.84 -26.26 7.27
C GLU A 403 -22.71 -25.19 7.93
N ASN A 404 -22.21 -23.96 8.02
CA ASN A 404 -22.95 -22.79 8.52
C ASN A 404 -23.48 -22.91 9.95
N ASP A 405 -22.86 -23.75 10.79
CA ASP A 405 -23.11 -23.76 12.23
C ASP A 405 -22.07 -22.84 12.92
N PRO A 406 -22.46 -21.63 13.37
CA PRO A 406 -21.53 -20.67 13.98
C PRO A 406 -20.77 -21.24 15.19
N LYS A 407 -21.29 -22.33 15.78
CA LYS A 407 -20.67 -22.99 16.93
C LYS A 407 -19.75 -24.14 16.56
N SER A 408 -19.85 -24.67 15.36
CA SER A 408 -18.85 -25.57 14.78
C SER A 408 -17.74 -24.77 14.08
N GLU A 409 -17.99 -23.53 13.67
CA GLU A 409 -16.98 -22.75 12.95
C GLU A 409 -15.66 -22.60 13.70
N THR A 410 -14.58 -22.70 12.95
CA THR A 410 -13.22 -22.38 13.36
C THR A 410 -12.71 -21.24 12.51
N LEU A 411 -11.83 -20.43 13.07
CA LEU A 411 -11.21 -19.34 12.36
C LEU A 411 -9.88 -19.81 11.80
N PHE A 412 -9.77 -19.81 10.48
CA PHE A 412 -8.53 -20.02 9.77
C PHE A 412 -7.82 -18.69 9.61
N ARG A 413 -6.70 -18.55 10.28
CA ARG A 413 -5.82 -17.39 10.19
C ARG A 413 -4.76 -17.63 9.13
N GLN A 414 -4.56 -16.66 8.25
CA GLN A 414 -3.44 -16.62 7.33
C GLN A 414 -2.67 -15.31 7.54
N LYS A 415 -1.40 -15.43 7.87
CA LYS A 415 -0.50 -14.30 8.05
C LYS A 415 0.59 -14.36 7.00
N TYR A 416 0.75 -13.29 6.26
CA TYR A 416 1.81 -13.10 5.28
C TYR A 416 2.76 -12.03 5.79
N VAL A 417 4.05 -12.31 5.73
CA VAL A 417 5.13 -11.34 5.98
C VAL A 417 5.98 -11.33 4.72
N ILE A 418 6.01 -10.20 4.04
CA ILE A 418 6.65 -10.03 2.74
C ILE A 418 7.82 -9.08 2.92
N SER A 419 9.00 -9.57 2.56
CA SER A 419 10.20 -8.76 2.37
C SER A 419 10.38 -8.50 0.87
N HIS A 420 10.82 -7.30 0.52
CA HIS A 420 11.23 -6.99 -0.84
C HIS A 420 12.71 -6.61 -0.86
N GLY A 421 13.38 -6.99 -1.93
CA GLY A 421 14.81 -6.81 -2.10
C GLY A 421 15.18 -5.35 -2.36
N ASN A 422 16.49 -5.14 -2.35
CA ASN A 422 17.09 -3.86 -2.69
C ASN A 422 16.92 -3.55 -4.18
N GLU A 423 17.05 -2.28 -4.52
CA GLU A 423 16.59 -1.78 -5.82
C GLU A 423 17.58 -0.75 -6.38
N TRP A 424 17.85 -0.83 -7.68
CA TRP A 424 18.51 0.25 -8.40
C TRP A 424 17.46 1.24 -8.90
N PHE A 425 17.82 2.51 -8.98
CA PHE A 425 16.97 3.54 -9.58
C PHE A 425 17.76 4.44 -10.52
N LEU A 426 17.06 4.93 -11.54
CA LEU A 426 17.54 5.91 -12.48
C LEU A 426 16.47 7.00 -12.62
N ASN A 427 16.77 8.19 -12.12
CA ASN A 427 15.84 9.32 -12.10
C ASN A 427 16.43 10.53 -12.81
N THR A 428 15.58 11.31 -13.47
CA THR A 428 15.91 12.63 -14.01
C THR A 428 15.21 13.70 -13.17
N SER A 429 15.95 14.70 -12.71
CA SER A 429 15.45 15.79 -11.87
C SER A 429 15.51 17.13 -12.61
N LEU A 430 14.47 17.93 -12.42
CA LEU A 430 14.36 19.32 -12.86
C LEU A 430 14.23 20.23 -11.61
N SER A 431 15.19 21.14 -11.43
CA SER A 431 15.23 22.13 -10.33
C SER A 431 14.75 23.51 -10.81
N PHE A 432 14.14 24.28 -9.92
CA PHE A 432 13.55 25.60 -10.16
C PHE A 432 14.17 26.69 -9.29
#